data_AF-A0A160N5B7-F1
#
_entry.id   AF-A0A160N5B7-F1
#
_cell.length_a   1.000
_cell.length_b   1.000
_cell.length_c   1.000
_cell.angle_alpha   90.00
_cell.angle_beta   90.00
_cell.angle_gamma   90.00
#
_symmetry.space_group_name_H-M   'P 1'
#
loop_
_entity.id
_entity.type
_entity.pdbx_description
1 polymer ?
#
loop_
_entity_poly.entity_id
_entity_poly.type
_entity_poly.pdbx_seq_one_letter_code
_entity_poly.pdbx_strand_id
1 'polypeptide(L)'
;MQTTFMELTLSPVYRHAQRVLSQWIDARHAAARREAFRTRAAVAQLGPADRHRLARWLAWIVSAERCRGSRRLDERLRQLDASLHALMRTTLATLPPMSPADVVRLAVEPPVSADTAPRMTSVSATR
;
A
#
# COMPACT_ATOMS: atom_id res chain seq x y z
N MET A 1 -20.04 -13.95 25.77
CA MET A 1 -19.93 -14.29 24.33
C MET A 1 -18.48 -14.18 23.92
N GLN A 2 -17.82 -15.31 23.64
CA GLN A 2 -16.42 -15.32 23.19
C GLN A 2 -16.40 -14.96 21.70
N THR A 3 -15.93 -13.75 21.38
CA THR A 3 -15.62 -13.37 20.00
C THR A 3 -14.45 -14.23 19.53
N THR A 4 -14.73 -15.15 18.61
CA THR A 4 -13.72 -15.99 17.95
C THR A 4 -12.90 -15.12 16.99
N PHE A 5 -12.09 -14.20 17.51
CA PHE A 5 -11.05 -13.56 16.73
C PHE A 5 -9.99 -14.62 16.46
N MET A 6 -10.12 -15.28 15.31
CA MET A 6 -9.00 -15.96 14.68
C MET A 6 -7.93 -14.89 14.46
N GLU A 7 -6.96 -14.85 15.36
CA GLU A 7 -5.80 -14.00 15.20
C GLU A 7 -5.09 -14.44 13.93
N LEU A 8 -5.29 -13.67 12.86
CA LEU A 8 -4.62 -13.89 11.59
C LEU A 8 -3.13 -13.65 11.81
N THR A 9 -2.44 -14.70 12.25
CA THR A 9 -0.99 -14.74 12.37
C THR A 9 -0.43 -14.67 10.96
N LEU A 10 -0.17 -13.44 10.52
CA LEU A 10 0.49 -13.19 9.24
C LEU A 10 1.88 -13.83 9.27
N SER A 11 2.29 -14.47 8.18
CA SER A 11 3.63 -15.04 8.12
C SER A 11 4.67 -13.89 8.15
N PRO A 12 5.86 -14.12 8.74
CA PRO A 12 6.94 -13.15 8.69
C PRO A 12 7.30 -12.76 7.24
N VAL A 13 7.24 -13.73 6.31
CA VAL A 13 7.52 -13.55 4.88
C VAL A 13 6.48 -12.62 4.25
N TYR A 14 5.19 -12.83 4.53
CA TYR A 14 4.13 -11.93 4.09
C TYR A 14 4.35 -10.50 4.58
N ARG A 15 4.63 -10.31 5.87
CA ARG A 15 4.87 -8.96 6.43
C ARG A 15 6.07 -8.28 5.79
N HIS A 16 7.13 -9.03 5.52
CA HIS A 16 8.30 -8.50 4.83
C HIS A 16 7.95 -8.07 3.40
N ALA A 17 7.30 -8.94 2.63
CA ALA A 17 6.88 -8.62 1.26
C ALA A 17 5.93 -7.42 1.20
N GLN A 18 4.96 -7.34 2.12
CA GLN A 18 4.05 -6.20 2.22
C GLN A 18 4.81 -4.89 2.47
N ARG A 19 5.77 -4.87 3.40
CA ARG A 19 6.56 -3.66 3.69
C ARG A 19 7.41 -3.20 2.50
N VAL A 20 8.12 -4.12 1.87
CA VAL A 20 8.98 -3.80 0.72
C VAL A 20 8.13 -3.34 -0.47
N LEU A 21 6.95 -3.94 -0.67
CA LEU A 21 6.02 -3.54 -1.70
C LEU A 21 5.43 -2.14 -1.42
N SER A 22 5.04 -1.83 -0.18
CA SER A 22 4.62 -0.48 0.21
C SER A 22 5.71 0.55 -0.08
N GLN A 23 6.95 0.28 0.31
CA GLN A 23 8.09 1.17 0.03
C GLN A 23 8.27 1.41 -1.47
N TRP A 24 8.11 0.39 -2.30
CA TRP A 24 8.18 0.54 -3.76
C TRP A 24 7.01 1.34 -4.34
N ILE A 25 5.79 1.20 -3.79
CA ILE A 25 4.63 2.01 -4.18
C ILE A 25 4.94 3.49 -3.93
N ASP A 26 5.46 3.82 -2.75
CA ASP A 26 5.78 5.18 -2.31
C ASP A 26 7.04 5.76 -2.99
N ALA A 27 7.95 4.90 -3.46
CA ALA A 27 9.20 5.32 -4.06
C ALA A 27 8.99 6.15 -5.35
N ARG A 28 9.61 7.34 -5.38
CA ARG A 28 9.73 8.18 -6.58
C ARG A 28 10.67 7.55 -7.62
N HIS A 29 10.52 7.95 -8.89
CA HIS A 29 11.14 7.30 -10.06
C HIS A 29 12.64 6.98 -9.95
N ALA A 30 13.45 7.81 -9.28
CA ALA A 30 14.90 7.58 -9.17
C ALA A 30 15.29 6.32 -8.37
N ALA A 31 14.50 5.95 -7.34
CA ALA A 31 14.75 4.74 -6.54
C ALA A 31 13.98 3.51 -7.06
N ALA A 32 13.08 3.70 -8.01
CA ALA A 32 12.07 2.71 -8.40
C ALA A 32 12.65 1.39 -8.93
N ARG A 33 13.83 1.41 -9.59
CA ARG A 33 14.44 0.17 -10.12
C ARG A 33 15.00 -0.73 -9.04
N ARG A 34 15.80 -0.18 -8.12
CA ARG A 34 16.39 -0.96 -7.01
C ARG A 34 15.30 -1.51 -6.11
N GLU A 35 14.29 -0.70 -5.81
CA GLU A 35 13.13 -1.15 -5.04
C GLU A 35 12.33 -2.21 -5.81
N ALA A 36 12.13 -2.07 -7.13
CA ALA A 36 11.44 -3.11 -7.91
C ALA A 36 12.14 -4.48 -7.82
N PHE A 37 13.47 -4.53 -7.84
CA PHE A 37 14.21 -5.79 -7.67
C PHE A 37 14.02 -6.37 -6.27
N ARG A 38 14.11 -5.55 -5.22
CA ARG A 38 13.86 -5.98 -3.84
C ARG A 38 12.45 -6.51 -3.66
N THR A 39 11.46 -5.82 -4.23
CA THR A 39 10.07 -6.24 -4.18
C THR A 39 9.86 -7.56 -4.92
N ARG A 40 10.41 -7.74 -6.12
CA ARG A 40 10.33 -9.02 -6.84
C ARG A 40 10.92 -10.17 -6.02
N ALA A 41 12.09 -9.97 -5.41
CA ALA A 41 12.72 -10.98 -4.57
C ALA A 41 11.89 -11.33 -3.32
N ALA A 42 11.25 -10.34 -2.70
CA ALA A 42 10.38 -10.56 -1.54
C ALA A 42 9.08 -11.27 -1.93
N VAL A 43 8.48 -10.90 -3.06
CA VAL A 43 7.25 -11.53 -3.59
C VAL A 43 7.50 -12.97 -4.05
N ALA A 44 8.67 -13.26 -4.61
CA ALA A 44 9.03 -14.60 -5.07
C ALA A 44 9.07 -15.65 -3.93
N GLN A 45 9.33 -15.22 -2.70
CA GLN A 45 9.36 -16.08 -1.51
C GLN A 45 7.97 -16.42 -0.96
N LEU A 46 6.92 -15.78 -1.47
CA LEU A 46 5.56 -16.00 -0.98
C LEU A 46 4.98 -17.31 -1.50
N GLY A 47 4.45 -18.10 -0.57
CA GLY A 47 3.59 -19.22 -0.91
C GLY A 47 2.26 -18.78 -1.53
N PRO A 48 1.49 -19.70 -2.13
CA PRO A 48 0.25 -19.38 -2.85
C PRO A 48 -0.77 -18.62 -1.99
N ALA A 49 -0.97 -19.04 -0.73
CA ALA A 49 -1.92 -18.40 0.19
C ALA A 49 -1.53 -16.94 0.48
N ASP A 50 -0.24 -16.69 0.74
CA ASP A 50 0.27 -15.35 1.02
C ASP A 50 0.25 -14.46 -0.24
N ARG A 51 0.50 -15.02 -1.43
CA ARG A 51 0.32 -14.30 -2.70
C ARG A 51 -1.12 -13.87 -2.91
N HIS A 52 -2.10 -14.73 -2.64
CA HIS A 52 -3.52 -14.37 -2.72
C HIS A 52 -3.90 -13.28 -1.72
N ARG A 53 -3.41 -13.37 -0.48
CA ARG A 53 -3.62 -12.32 0.54
C ARG A 53 -3.03 -10.98 0.08
N LEU A 54 -1.81 -11.00 -0.46
CA LEU A 54 -1.13 -9.81 -0.95
C LEU A 54 -1.85 -9.21 -2.18
N ALA A 55 -2.35 -10.05 -3.09
CA ALA A 55 -3.16 -9.62 -4.22
C ALA A 55 -4.47 -8.95 -3.79
N ARG A 56 -5.13 -9.47 -2.74
CA ARG A 56 -6.33 -8.85 -2.18
C ARG A 56 -6.03 -7.49 -1.55
N TRP A 57 -4.93 -7.40 -0.80
CA TRP A 57 -4.48 -6.13 -0.23
C TRP A 57 -4.18 -5.10 -1.35
N LEU A 58 -3.46 -5.50 -2.40
CA LEU A 58 -3.17 -4.65 -3.56
C LEU A 58 -4.44 -4.20 -4.30
N ALA A 59 -5.42 -5.09 -4.46
CA ALA A 59 -6.68 -4.77 -5.13
C ALA A 59 -7.41 -3.61 -4.44
N TRP A 60 -7.41 -3.58 -3.10
CA TRP A 60 -7.97 -2.46 -2.34
C TRP A 60 -7.19 -1.15 -2.55
N ILE A 61 -5.85 -1.19 -2.57
CA ILE A 61 -5.02 -0.01 -2.84
C ILE A 61 -5.29 0.55 -4.25
N VAL A 62 -5.31 -0.33 -5.26
CA VAL A 62 -5.60 0.07 -6.64
C VAL A 62 -7.02 0.62 -6.78
N SER A 63 -8.00 0.05 -6.08
CA SER A 63 -9.36 0.58 -6.04
C SER A 63 -9.39 2.01 -5.49
N ALA A 64 -8.72 2.26 -4.37
CA ALA A 64 -8.61 3.59 -3.76
C ALA A 64 -7.89 4.60 -4.69
N GLU A 65 -6.80 4.21 -5.34
CA GLU A 65 -6.09 5.05 -6.33
C GLU A 65 -6.98 5.39 -7.53
N ARG A 66 -7.78 4.42 -8.02
CA ARG A 66 -8.73 4.63 -9.12
C ARG A 66 -9.83 5.62 -8.74
N CYS A 67 -10.34 5.56 -7.50
CA CYS A 67 -11.28 6.55 -6.97
C CYS A 67 -10.68 7.96 -6.95
N ARG A 68 -9.36 8.08 -6.77
CA ARG A 68 -8.61 9.35 -6.86
C ARG A 68 -8.24 9.74 -8.30
N GLY A 69 -8.70 9.00 -9.31
CA GLY A 69 -8.44 9.26 -10.73
C GLY A 69 -7.07 8.81 -11.25
N SER A 70 -6.28 8.12 -10.43
CA SER A 70 -4.95 7.62 -10.81
C SER A 70 -5.02 6.20 -11.36
N ARG A 71 -4.35 5.94 -12.50
CA ARG A 71 -4.18 4.60 -13.08
C ARG A 71 -2.72 4.14 -13.13
N ARG A 72 -1.80 4.94 -12.58
CA ARG A 72 -0.35 4.72 -12.71
C ARG A 72 0.13 3.46 -11.99
N LEU A 73 -0.49 3.13 -10.85
CA LEU A 73 -0.09 1.97 -10.05
C LEU A 73 -0.39 0.63 -10.77
N ASP A 74 -1.49 0.54 -11.50
CA ASP A 74 -1.90 -0.69 -12.21
C ASP A 74 -0.84 -1.12 -13.24
N GLU A 75 -0.40 -0.18 -14.07
CA GLU A 75 0.64 -0.43 -15.09
C GLU A 75 2.01 -0.72 -14.48
N ARG A 76 2.37 -0.01 -13.40
CA ARG A 76 3.62 -0.29 -12.67
C ARG A 76 3.63 -1.69 -12.07
N LEU A 77 2.50 -2.16 -11.52
CA LEU A 77 2.37 -3.51 -10.97
C LEU A 77 2.48 -4.59 -12.04
N ARG A 78 1.90 -4.35 -13.22
CA ARG A 78 2.04 -5.24 -14.39
C ARG A 78 3.51 -5.44 -14.79
N GLN A 79 4.30 -4.37 -14.76
CA GLN A 79 5.74 -4.41 -15.06
C GLN A 79 6.56 -5.03 -13.92
N LEU A 80 6.10 -4.93 -12.68
CA LEU A 80 6.77 -5.49 -11.52
C LEU A 80 6.67 -7.02 -11.50
N ASP A 81 5.46 -7.57 -11.51
CA ASP A 81 5.18 -9.00 -11.48
C ASP A 81 3.83 -9.27 -12.15
N ALA A 82 3.86 -9.85 -13.36
CA ALA A 82 2.66 -10.13 -14.16
C ALA A 82 1.73 -11.15 -13.48
N SER A 83 2.28 -12.11 -12.74
CA SER A 83 1.48 -13.14 -12.05
C SER A 83 0.72 -12.54 -10.88
N LEU A 84 1.37 -11.68 -10.09
CA LEU A 84 0.76 -10.95 -9.00
C LEU A 84 -0.27 -9.94 -9.52
N HIS A 85 0.02 -9.26 -10.64
CA HIS A 85 -0.92 -8.35 -11.29
C HIS A 85 -2.18 -9.09 -11.76
N ALA A 86 -2.04 -10.26 -12.39
CA ALA A 86 -3.18 -11.08 -12.80
C ALA A 86 -4.07 -11.48 -11.61
N LEU A 87 -3.45 -11.97 -10.52
CA LEU A 87 -4.17 -12.31 -9.28
C LEU A 87 -4.88 -11.10 -8.66
N MET A 88 -4.21 -9.96 -8.61
CA MET A 88 -4.79 -8.70 -8.14
C MET A 88 -5.98 -8.30 -9.01
N ARG A 89 -5.87 -8.41 -10.33
CA ARG A 89 -6.92 -8.07 -11.29
C ARG A 89 -8.16 -8.94 -11.13
N THR A 90 -7.97 -10.25 -10.95
CA THR A 90 -9.08 -11.18 -10.64
C THR A 90 -9.72 -10.79 -9.32
N THR A 91 -8.92 -10.52 -8.28
CA THR A 91 -9.45 -10.14 -6.97
C THR A 91 -10.20 -8.81 -7.01
N LEU A 92 -9.69 -7.83 -7.78
CA LEU A 92 -10.31 -6.53 -7.97
C LEU A 92 -11.69 -6.62 -8.62
N ALA A 93 -11.88 -7.55 -9.58
CA ALA A 93 -13.18 -7.80 -10.20
C ALA A 93 -14.20 -8.42 -9.23
N THR A 94 -13.73 -9.06 -8.15
CA THR A 94 -14.57 -9.66 -7.11
C THR A 94 -14.77 -8.79 -5.87
N LEU A 95 -14.13 -7.61 -5.83
CA LEU A 95 -14.33 -6.70 -4.69
C LEU A 95 -15.78 -6.19 -4.70
N PRO A 96 -16.41 -6.04 -3.51
CA PRO A 96 -17.70 -5.40 -3.44
C PRO A 96 -17.59 -3.96 -3.98
N PRO A 97 -18.62 -3.45 -4.68
CA PRO A 97 -18.61 -2.07 -5.16
C PRO A 97 -18.42 -1.14 -3.96
N MET A 98 -17.47 -0.23 -4.07
CA MET A 98 -17.20 0.77 -3.04
C MET A 98 -18.43 1.68 -2.92
N SER A 99 -18.96 1.84 -1.70
CA SER A 99 -20.12 2.71 -1.48
C SER A 99 -19.76 4.15 -1.83
N PRO A 100 -20.67 4.94 -2.41
CA PRO A 100 -20.44 6.37 -2.66
C PRO A 100 -20.01 7.13 -1.40
N ALA A 101 -20.44 6.70 -0.20
CA ALA A 101 -19.99 7.28 1.07
C ALA A 101 -18.49 7.04 1.35
N ASP A 102 -17.95 5.88 0.95
CA ASP A 102 -16.53 5.55 1.11
C ASP A 102 -15.67 6.31 0.10
N VAL A 103 -16.19 6.52 -1.12
CA VAL A 103 -15.53 7.33 -2.16
C VAL A 103 -15.37 8.78 -1.71
N VAL A 104 -16.42 9.37 -1.11
CA VAL A 104 -16.38 10.74 -0.56
C VAL A 104 -15.35 10.85 0.57
N ARG A 105 -15.29 9.89 1.49
CA ARG A 105 -14.28 9.88 2.56
C ARG A 105 -12.85 9.80 2.03
N LEU A 106 -12.61 9.01 0.98
CA LEU A 106 -11.28 8.87 0.37
C LEU A 106 -10.83 10.09 -0.44
N ALA A 107 -11.78 10.92 -0.90
CA ALA A 107 -11.54 12.15 -1.63
C ALA A 107 -11.27 13.37 -0.73
N VAL A 108 -11.67 13.31 0.54
CA VAL A 108 -11.66 14.46 1.47
C VAL A 108 -10.37 14.59 2.29
N GLU A 109 -9.42 13.65 2.24
CA GLU A 109 -8.14 13.78 2.97
C GLU A 109 -7.15 14.73 2.23
N PRO A 110 -6.93 15.98 2.70
CA PRO A 110 -5.79 16.77 2.25
C PRO A 110 -4.48 16.16 2.78
N PRO A 111 -3.32 16.43 2.15
CA PRO A 111 -2.04 16.02 2.72
C PRO A 111 -1.89 16.69 4.08
N VAL A 112 -1.75 15.88 5.15
CA VAL A 112 -1.24 16.34 6.44
C VAL A 112 0.08 17.05 6.16
N SER A 113 0.03 18.38 6.16
CA SER A 113 1.20 19.22 6.07
C SER A 113 2.00 18.98 7.34
N ALA A 114 3.16 18.35 7.20
CA ALA A 114 4.12 18.16 8.26
C ALA A 114 4.79 19.49 8.62
N ASP A 115 4.00 20.45 9.13
CA ASP A 115 4.50 21.70 9.68
C ASP A 115 3.94 21.92 11.09
N THR A 116 4.40 21.08 12.00
CA THR A 116 4.44 21.42 13.41
C THR A 116 5.88 21.21 13.89
N ALA A 117 6.80 22.04 13.38
CA ALA A 117 8.05 22.27 14.07
C ALA A 117 7.75 23.08 15.35
N PRO A 118 8.18 22.64 16.55
CA PRO A 118 8.09 23.49 17.72
C PRO A 118 9.00 24.69 17.50
N ARG A 119 8.41 25.89 17.43
CA ARG A 119 9.15 27.15 17.54
C ARG A 119 9.86 27.18 18.89
N MET A 120 11.13 26.77 18.93
CA MET A 120 12.05 27.13 19.99
C MET A 120 12.31 28.64 19.87
N THR A 121 11.55 29.45 20.60
CA THR A 121 11.92 30.83 20.87
C THR A 121 13.21 30.84 21.68
N SER A 122 14.31 31.12 20.99
CA SER A 122 15.57 31.54 21.59
C SER A 122 15.32 32.84 22.35
N VAL A 123 15.46 32.82 23.67
CA VAL A 123 15.63 34.03 24.48
C VAL A 123 17.11 34.12 24.79
N SER A 124 17.79 34.95 24.00
CA SER A 124 19.14 35.41 24.31
C SER A 124 19.08 36.50 25.39
N ALA A 125 20.13 36.51 26.20
CA ALA A 125 20.38 37.30 27.40
C ALA A 125 20.17 38.82 27.28
N THR A 126 20.03 39.50 28.42
CA THR A 126 20.97 40.53 28.97
C THR A 126 20.20 41.51 29.86
N ARG A 127 20.41 41.49 31.18
CA ARG A 127 21.16 42.51 31.95
C ARG A 127 21.03 42.27 33.45
#